data_AF-A0A2T1FJR2-F1
#
_entry.id   AF-A0A2T1FJR2-F1
#
_cell.length_a   1.000
_cell.length_b   1.000
_cell.length_c   1.000
_cell.angle_alpha   90.00
_cell.angle_beta   90.00
_cell.angle_gamma   90.00
#
_symmetry.space_group_name_H-M   'P 1'
#
loop_
_entity.id
_entity.type
_entity.pdbx_description
1 polymer ?
#
loop_
_entity_poly.entity_id
_entity_poly.type
_entity_poly.pdbx_seq_one_letter_code
_entity_poly.pdbx_strand_id
1 'polypeptide(L)'
;MTYLRSVIILTLGFWLLPLAVRSQSVVPANDGTNTVVNQEQNRTDISGGQLSGNGANLFHSFSQFNLSEGQIANFLTNPNIQNILGRISGADVSIINGLISVSGGNSNLFLMNPAGIVFGQNARLNVPGSFFATTATGIGFGDRWLNASGINDYKALVGNPNQFNFNNSQIGTIVNAGNLAVGSGQNLTLLGGTVINTGQLSAPAGQITVAAVPGQNAGRISQVGNLLSLEITPSLLSGKSTIASVGLPQLLTGPGVASATGLTTNEAGQLVLTGGETVQVNAGSAIVSGTVNVFAPDGIAGGTVNILGEKVGLFGANINASGTNGGGTVRVGGGGRGMEPVPNSLVTYVSPDSTIAVNAIERGNGGTAVIWADNITRFFGNITARGGTAAGNGGQVEVSGKSSLIFQGEVDTRATNGAIGTLWLDPANIAIVSGNDDTSARSTAETLAPAAEPTETSMISDVQLEQMAARSNVVLETPGDITLQDLPDNKLSLQARTGDTVTFRSGGVFVVNDAKDLIETQGGNINIFASSISLGGLNAN
;
A
#
# COMPACT_ATOMS: atom_id res chain seq x y z
N MET A 1 87.72 -28.82 -3.70
CA MET A 1 87.40 -27.64 -2.86
C MET A 1 86.94 -26.52 -3.77
N THR A 2 85.81 -25.93 -3.41
CA THR A 2 84.77 -25.48 -4.34
C THR A 2 84.84 -23.98 -4.57
N TYR A 3 84.80 -23.55 -5.84
CA TYR A 3 84.64 -22.15 -6.24
C TYR A 3 83.15 -21.78 -6.17
N LEU A 4 82.80 -20.75 -5.40
CA LEU A 4 81.43 -20.21 -5.33
C LEU A 4 81.34 -18.95 -6.21
N ARG A 5 80.58 -19.03 -7.31
CA ARG A 5 80.20 -17.89 -8.16
C ARG A 5 78.96 -17.22 -7.55
N SER A 6 79.06 -15.93 -7.22
CA SER A 6 77.91 -15.12 -6.83
C SER A 6 77.13 -14.66 -8.06
N VAL A 7 75.86 -15.06 -8.15
CA VAL A 7 74.89 -14.59 -9.14
C VAL A 7 74.05 -13.48 -8.50
N ILE A 8 74.07 -12.29 -9.09
CA ILE A 8 73.19 -11.18 -8.73
C ILE A 8 71.86 -11.39 -9.46
N ILE A 9 70.81 -11.69 -8.70
CA ILE A 9 69.43 -11.78 -9.22
C ILE A 9 68.80 -10.39 -9.10
N LEU A 10 68.55 -9.76 -10.25
CA LEU A 10 67.84 -8.50 -10.37
C LEU A 10 66.32 -8.79 -10.31
N THR A 11 65.69 -8.53 -9.17
CA THR A 11 64.24 -8.66 -8.99
C THR A 11 63.52 -7.42 -9.55
N LEU A 12 62.93 -7.57 -10.75
CA LEU A 12 62.02 -6.58 -11.34
C LEU A 12 60.67 -6.64 -10.60
N GLY A 13 60.41 -5.67 -9.71
CA GLY A 13 59.13 -5.51 -9.04
C GLY A 13 58.08 -4.92 -9.97
N PHE A 14 57.27 -5.76 -10.61
CA PHE A 14 56.04 -5.34 -11.29
C PHE A 14 55.00 -4.95 -10.23
N TRP A 15 54.80 -3.64 -10.05
CA TRP A 15 53.65 -3.10 -9.33
C TRP A 15 52.38 -3.33 -10.16
N LEU A 16 51.67 -4.43 -9.90
CA LEU A 16 50.27 -4.58 -10.28
C LEU A 16 49.44 -3.62 -9.42
N LEU A 17 49.20 -2.41 -9.94
CA LEU A 17 48.13 -1.57 -9.43
C LEU A 17 46.81 -2.33 -9.62
N PRO A 18 46.04 -2.62 -8.55
CA PRO A 18 44.71 -3.18 -8.72
C PRO A 18 43.87 -2.15 -9.47
N LEU A 19 43.51 -2.46 -10.71
CA LEU A 19 42.44 -1.76 -11.40
C LEU A 19 41.18 -1.98 -10.57
N ALA A 20 40.74 -0.95 -9.85
CA ALA A 20 39.40 -0.93 -9.30
C ALA A 20 38.44 -1.06 -10.48
N VAL A 21 37.89 -2.26 -10.68
CA VAL A 21 36.76 -2.48 -11.58
C VAL A 21 35.63 -1.67 -11.00
N ARG A 22 35.41 -0.47 -11.54
CA ARG A 22 34.21 0.31 -11.24
C ARG A 22 33.04 -0.47 -11.83
N SER A 23 32.33 -1.22 -10.98
CA SER A 23 31.03 -1.78 -11.32
C SER A 23 30.17 -0.61 -11.82
N GLN A 24 29.84 -0.60 -13.11
CA GLN A 24 28.94 0.40 -13.69
C GLN A 24 27.55 0.13 -13.12
N SER A 25 27.03 1.11 -12.37
CA SER A 25 25.76 0.94 -11.65
C SER A 25 24.55 1.09 -12.58
N VAL A 26 24.68 1.83 -13.68
CA VAL A 26 23.64 2.02 -14.71
C VAL A 26 24.22 1.69 -16.08
N VAL A 27 23.62 0.74 -16.78
CA VAL A 27 24.12 0.24 -18.07
C VAL A 27 22.99 0.33 -19.11
N PRO A 28 23.16 1.09 -20.21
CA PRO A 28 22.14 1.18 -21.24
C PRO A 28 21.97 -0.15 -21.98
N ALA A 29 20.74 -0.47 -22.37
CA ALA A 29 20.47 -1.64 -23.20
C ALA A 29 20.89 -1.39 -24.65
N ASN A 30 21.48 -2.41 -25.29
CA ASN A 30 21.78 -2.38 -26.72
C ASN A 30 20.60 -2.94 -27.53
N ASP A 31 19.50 -2.20 -27.55
CA ASP A 31 18.21 -2.65 -28.10
C ASP A 31 17.56 -1.63 -29.07
N GLY A 32 18.33 -0.66 -29.54
CA GLY A 32 17.85 0.40 -30.44
C GLY A 32 17.13 1.56 -29.75
N THR A 33 17.00 1.55 -28.41
CA THR A 33 16.45 2.69 -27.67
C THR A 33 17.40 3.89 -27.67
N ASN A 34 18.69 3.68 -27.95
CA ASN A 34 19.72 4.72 -28.00
C ASN A 34 19.80 5.55 -26.70
N THR A 35 19.66 4.86 -25.55
CA THR A 35 19.87 5.49 -24.23
C THR A 35 21.35 5.78 -24.05
N VAL A 36 21.67 7.02 -23.70
CA VAL A 36 23.03 7.49 -23.47
C VAL A 36 23.22 7.67 -21.98
N VAL A 37 24.27 7.05 -21.44
CA VAL A 37 24.62 7.10 -20.02
C VAL A 37 26.02 7.70 -19.89
N ASN A 38 26.09 8.90 -19.32
CA ASN A 38 27.34 9.62 -19.08
C ASN A 38 27.61 9.65 -17.59
N GLN A 39 28.63 8.92 -17.14
CA GLN A 39 28.99 8.85 -15.74
C GLN A 39 30.11 9.84 -15.42
N GLU A 40 29.82 10.80 -14.53
CA GLU A 40 30.74 11.79 -14.00
C GLU A 40 30.82 11.63 -12.47
N GLN A 41 31.94 11.06 -12.00
CA GLN A 41 32.14 10.77 -10.57
C GLN A 41 31.00 9.90 -10.00
N ASN A 42 30.18 10.48 -9.11
CA ASN A 42 29.04 9.83 -8.47
C ASN A 42 27.70 10.12 -9.17
N ARG A 43 27.70 10.97 -10.19
CA ARG A 43 26.51 11.34 -10.97
C ARG A 43 26.52 10.61 -12.31
N THR A 44 25.37 10.10 -12.69
CA THR A 44 25.13 9.46 -13.97
C THR A 44 24.01 10.22 -14.67
N ASP A 45 24.37 10.99 -15.70
CA ASP A 45 23.41 11.69 -16.53
C ASP A 45 22.90 10.78 -17.65
N ILE A 46 21.57 10.69 -17.75
CA ILE A 46 20.84 9.83 -18.68
C ILE A 46 20.18 10.73 -19.73
N SER A 47 20.51 10.51 -20.99
CA SER A 47 19.99 11.28 -22.13
C SER A 47 19.78 10.38 -23.35
N GLY A 48 19.56 10.98 -24.54
CA GLY A 48 19.21 10.23 -25.74
C GLY A 48 17.80 9.64 -25.61
N GLY A 49 17.64 8.36 -25.94
CA GLY A 49 16.36 7.66 -25.86
C GLY A 49 15.54 7.74 -27.15
N GLN A 50 14.29 7.28 -27.08
CA GLN A 50 13.31 7.37 -28.16
C GLN A 50 12.11 8.20 -27.73
N LEU A 51 11.54 8.96 -28.66
CA LEU A 51 10.34 9.77 -28.43
C LEU A 51 9.12 9.14 -29.09
N SER A 52 7.96 9.26 -28.43
CA SER A 52 6.66 8.99 -29.03
C SER A 52 6.41 9.84 -30.29
N GLY A 53 5.40 9.46 -31.09
CA GLY A 53 5.06 10.16 -32.33
C GLY A 53 4.76 11.66 -32.12
N ASN A 54 4.17 12.02 -30.98
CA ASN A 54 3.88 13.39 -30.59
C ASN A 54 4.96 14.06 -29.71
N GLY A 55 6.05 13.35 -29.40
CA GLY A 55 7.17 13.88 -28.59
C GLY A 55 6.91 14.03 -27.09
N ALA A 56 5.74 13.63 -26.56
CA ALA A 56 5.38 13.82 -25.16
C ALA A 56 5.94 12.73 -24.21
N ASN A 57 6.26 11.54 -24.72
CA ASN A 57 6.83 10.44 -23.95
C ASN A 57 8.27 10.16 -24.39
N LEU A 58 9.20 10.12 -23.43
CA LEU A 58 10.61 9.79 -23.62
C LEU A 58 10.92 8.42 -23.03
N PHE A 59 11.47 7.52 -23.83
CA PHE A 59 11.76 6.14 -23.47
C PHE A 59 13.26 5.89 -23.34
N HIS A 60 13.65 5.29 -22.22
CA HIS A 60 14.99 4.79 -21.95
C HIS A 60 14.96 3.29 -21.67
N SER A 61 16.05 2.60 -22.00
CA SER A 61 16.20 1.17 -21.80
C SER A 61 17.56 0.84 -21.22
N PHE A 62 17.57 0.01 -20.19
CA PHE A 62 18.75 -0.40 -19.45
C PHE A 62 18.84 -1.92 -19.40
N SER A 63 20.06 -2.46 -19.41
CA SER A 63 20.31 -3.85 -19.04
C SER A 63 20.46 -3.99 -17.52
N GLN A 64 21.01 -2.97 -16.86
CA GLN A 64 21.14 -2.89 -15.40
C GLN A 64 20.90 -1.45 -14.93
N PHE A 65 20.20 -1.30 -13.81
CA PHE A 65 19.94 0.01 -13.20
C PHE A 65 19.99 -0.13 -11.68
N ASN A 66 21.12 0.25 -11.10
CA ASN A 66 21.46 0.20 -9.70
C ASN A 66 22.08 1.54 -9.26
N LEU A 67 21.94 1.88 -7.98
CA LEU A 67 22.64 3.01 -7.36
C LEU A 67 23.15 2.59 -5.99
N SER A 68 24.43 2.84 -5.73
CA SER A 68 25.00 2.76 -4.39
C SER A 68 24.79 4.07 -3.63
N GLU A 69 25.10 4.06 -2.33
CA GLU A 69 25.05 5.26 -1.50
C GLU A 69 25.87 6.41 -2.09
N GLY A 70 25.29 7.60 -2.07
CA GLY A 70 25.88 8.82 -2.63
C GLY A 70 25.88 8.91 -4.15
N GLN A 71 25.43 7.88 -4.87
CA GLN A 71 25.28 7.93 -6.33
C GLN A 71 23.97 8.60 -6.74
N ILE A 72 24.00 9.27 -7.89
CA ILE A 72 22.87 10.00 -8.47
C ILE A 72 22.62 9.47 -9.88
N ALA A 73 21.41 9.01 -10.19
CA ALA A 73 20.95 8.87 -11.58
C ALA A 73 20.08 10.08 -11.92
N ASN A 74 20.50 10.89 -12.89
CA ASN A 74 19.76 12.05 -13.31
C ASN A 74 19.26 11.90 -14.75
N PHE A 75 17.93 11.82 -14.92
CA PHE A 75 17.27 11.82 -16.21
C PHE A 75 17.16 13.26 -16.73
N LEU A 76 17.76 13.50 -17.90
CA LEU A 76 17.68 14.78 -18.59
C LEU A 76 16.44 14.80 -19.48
N THR A 77 15.64 15.85 -19.32
CA THR A 77 14.39 16.06 -20.05
C THR A 77 14.28 17.49 -20.56
N ASN A 78 13.16 17.83 -21.20
CA ASN A 78 12.81 19.18 -21.61
C ASN A 78 11.32 19.47 -21.29
N PRO A 79 10.86 20.73 -21.34
CA PRO A 79 9.49 21.07 -20.96
C PRO A 79 8.37 20.46 -21.82
N ASN A 80 8.68 19.92 -23.01
CA ASN A 80 7.68 19.29 -23.87
C ASN A 80 7.44 17.81 -23.52
N ILE A 81 8.33 17.20 -22.72
CA ILE A 81 8.22 15.81 -22.30
C ILE A 81 7.37 15.75 -21.03
N GLN A 82 6.27 15.02 -21.11
CA GLN A 82 5.36 14.81 -19.99
C GLN A 82 5.76 13.58 -19.17
N ASN A 83 6.18 12.50 -19.83
CA ASN A 83 6.55 11.25 -19.15
C ASN A 83 7.91 10.74 -19.62
N ILE A 84 8.75 10.35 -18.67
CA ILE A 84 9.97 9.58 -18.90
C ILE A 84 9.69 8.15 -18.46
N LEU A 85 9.98 7.17 -19.31
CA LEU A 85 9.80 5.76 -19.03
C LEU A 85 11.14 5.04 -19.16
N GLY A 86 11.71 4.62 -18.02
CA GLY A 86 12.89 3.77 -17.95
C GLY A 86 12.49 2.31 -17.79
N ARG A 87 12.81 1.46 -18.77
CA ARG A 87 12.67 0.01 -18.64
C ARG A 87 14.00 -0.66 -18.34
N ILE A 88 13.99 -1.65 -17.46
CA ILE A 88 15.10 -2.57 -17.24
C ILE A 88 14.73 -3.88 -17.94
N SER A 89 15.52 -4.22 -18.95
CA SER A 89 15.34 -5.40 -19.80
C SER A 89 16.19 -6.60 -19.38
N GLY A 90 17.15 -6.38 -18.47
CA GLY A 90 17.96 -7.44 -17.87
C GLY A 90 17.19 -8.27 -16.83
N ALA A 91 17.82 -9.36 -16.39
CA ALA A 91 17.24 -10.28 -15.41
C ALA A 91 17.53 -9.89 -13.95
N ASP A 92 18.36 -8.87 -13.73
CA ASP A 92 18.80 -8.48 -12.40
C ASP A 92 17.80 -7.52 -11.74
N VAL A 93 17.63 -7.70 -10.43
CA VAL A 93 16.90 -6.76 -9.56
C VAL A 93 17.61 -5.42 -9.56
N SER A 94 16.83 -4.33 -9.56
CA SER A 94 17.34 -2.97 -9.35
C SER A 94 17.54 -2.68 -7.87
N ILE A 95 18.79 -2.54 -7.41
CA ILE A 95 19.12 -2.06 -6.06
C ILE A 95 19.44 -0.56 -6.13
N ILE A 96 18.53 0.26 -5.61
CA ILE A 96 18.58 1.71 -5.60
C ILE A 96 18.82 2.18 -4.17
N ASN A 97 20.07 2.49 -3.83
CA ASN A 97 20.47 3.04 -2.53
C ASN A 97 21.06 4.45 -2.68
N GLY A 98 20.55 5.25 -3.61
CA GLY A 98 21.03 6.61 -3.91
C GLY A 98 19.90 7.53 -4.39
N LEU A 99 20.24 8.61 -5.08
CA LEU A 99 19.27 9.61 -5.55
C LEU A 99 18.85 9.37 -7.01
N ILE A 100 17.56 9.24 -7.27
CA ILE A 100 17.00 9.37 -8.62
C ILE A 100 16.49 10.80 -8.80
N SER A 101 16.94 11.47 -9.86
CA SER A 101 16.62 12.86 -10.16
C SER A 101 16.12 13.01 -11.60
N VAL A 102 15.26 14.01 -11.82
CA VAL A 102 14.87 14.47 -13.17
C VAL A 102 15.16 15.96 -13.27
N SER A 103 15.81 16.39 -14.36
CA SER A 103 16.15 17.81 -14.58
C SER A 103 15.93 18.26 -16.02
N GLY A 104 15.64 19.56 -16.18
CA GLY A 104 15.35 20.17 -17.48
C GLY A 104 13.86 20.30 -17.85
N GLY A 105 12.96 19.85 -16.97
CA GLY A 105 11.51 19.94 -17.16
C GLY A 105 10.74 19.41 -15.95
N ASN A 106 9.43 19.24 -16.09
CA ASN A 106 8.49 18.82 -15.05
C ASN A 106 7.87 17.44 -15.33
N SER A 107 8.63 16.54 -15.97
CA SER A 107 8.14 15.24 -16.40
C SER A 107 7.89 14.29 -15.21
N ASN A 108 6.88 13.42 -15.37
CA ASN A 108 6.71 12.22 -14.54
C ASN A 108 7.78 11.19 -14.87
N LEU A 109 8.11 10.31 -13.92
CA LEU A 109 9.07 9.23 -14.12
C LEU A 109 8.44 7.87 -13.81
N PHE A 110 8.47 6.97 -14.80
CA PHE A 110 8.08 5.57 -14.68
C PHE A 110 9.34 4.69 -14.76
N LEU A 111 9.52 3.83 -13.77
CA LEU A 111 10.60 2.84 -13.71
C LEU A 111 10.00 1.43 -13.69
N MET A 112 10.31 0.63 -14.70
CA MET A 112 9.79 -0.72 -14.87
C MET A 112 10.93 -1.74 -14.82
N ASN A 113 10.92 -2.62 -13.82
CA ASN A 113 11.82 -3.78 -13.75
C ASN A 113 11.03 -5.04 -13.31
N PRO A 114 10.70 -5.96 -14.23
CA PRO A 114 10.01 -7.20 -13.89
C PRO A 114 10.75 -8.11 -12.91
N ALA A 115 12.08 -8.01 -12.82
CA ALA A 115 12.89 -8.82 -11.90
C ALA A 115 12.69 -8.41 -10.43
N GLY A 116 12.35 -7.13 -10.19
CA GLY A 116 12.17 -6.55 -8.86
C GLY A 116 12.94 -5.24 -8.67
N ILE A 117 12.53 -4.48 -7.65
CA ILE A 117 13.14 -3.19 -7.29
C ILE A 117 13.31 -3.10 -5.78
N VAL A 118 14.51 -2.77 -5.31
CA VAL A 118 14.82 -2.50 -3.91
C VAL A 118 15.26 -1.05 -3.78
N PHE A 119 14.49 -0.24 -3.07
CA PHE A 119 14.90 1.08 -2.60
C PHE A 119 15.52 0.93 -1.20
N GLY A 120 16.83 1.06 -1.10
CA GLY A 120 17.56 0.99 0.16
C GLY A 120 17.35 2.21 1.06
N GLN A 121 17.89 2.19 2.27
CA GLN A 121 17.73 3.24 3.29
C GLN A 121 18.17 4.64 2.82
N ASN A 122 19.14 4.72 1.91
CA ASN A 122 19.63 5.96 1.34
C ASN A 122 18.91 6.36 0.04
N ALA A 123 17.93 5.57 -0.42
CA ALA A 123 17.15 5.89 -1.61
C ALA A 123 16.35 7.19 -1.40
N ARG A 124 16.46 8.10 -2.36
CA ARG A 124 15.73 9.37 -2.39
C ARG A 124 15.27 9.68 -3.81
N LEU A 125 14.23 10.50 -3.91
CA LEU A 125 13.72 11.03 -5.17
C LEU A 125 13.86 12.55 -5.22
N ASN A 126 14.27 13.07 -6.37
CA ASN A 126 14.15 14.47 -6.75
C ASN A 126 13.45 14.53 -8.11
N VAL A 127 12.15 14.26 -8.10
CA VAL A 127 11.30 14.18 -9.29
C VAL A 127 10.28 15.32 -9.21
N PRO A 128 10.24 16.24 -10.18
CA PRO A 128 9.33 17.39 -10.16
C PRO A 128 7.88 17.00 -10.45
N GLY A 129 7.66 15.91 -11.19
CA GLY A 129 6.35 15.31 -11.43
C GLY A 129 6.06 14.11 -10.51
N SER A 130 5.17 13.24 -10.98
CA SER A 130 4.81 12.00 -10.30
C SER A 130 5.86 10.89 -10.53
N PHE A 131 5.97 9.96 -9.58
CA PHE A 131 6.87 8.81 -9.66
C PHE A 131 6.10 7.50 -9.64
N PHE A 132 6.47 6.59 -10.54
CA PHE A 132 5.87 5.26 -10.67
C PHE A 132 6.96 4.20 -10.72
N ALA A 133 6.94 3.23 -9.83
CA ALA A 133 7.81 2.06 -9.89
C ALA A 133 6.98 0.79 -10.04
N THR A 134 7.36 -0.09 -10.97
CA THR A 134 6.61 -1.32 -11.21
C THR A 134 7.44 -2.51 -11.62
N THR A 135 6.94 -3.69 -11.28
CA THR A 135 7.44 -4.98 -11.76
C THR A 135 6.53 -5.59 -12.84
N ALA A 136 5.63 -4.79 -13.41
CA ALA A 136 4.88 -5.15 -14.59
C ALA A 136 5.84 -5.50 -15.74
N THR A 137 5.40 -6.39 -16.61
CA THR A 137 6.13 -6.74 -17.85
C THR A 137 5.76 -5.86 -19.02
N GLY A 138 4.75 -5.01 -18.86
CA GLY A 138 4.47 -3.93 -19.80
C GLY A 138 3.62 -2.81 -19.24
N ILE A 139 3.75 -1.63 -19.85
CA ILE A 139 2.99 -0.42 -19.57
C ILE A 139 2.18 -0.05 -20.83
N GLY A 140 0.87 0.07 -20.69
CA GLY A 140 -0.07 0.28 -21.78
C GLY A 140 -0.42 1.75 -22.01
N PHE A 141 -0.62 2.08 -23.28
CA PHE A 141 -1.02 3.37 -23.84
C PHE A 141 -2.21 3.11 -24.77
N GLY A 142 -3.41 3.04 -24.21
CA GLY A 142 -4.58 2.53 -24.94
C GLY A 142 -4.38 1.06 -25.35
N ASP A 143 -4.36 0.79 -26.65
CA ASP A 143 -4.16 -0.57 -27.20
C ASP A 143 -2.69 -0.92 -27.48
N ARG A 144 -1.76 -0.01 -27.19
CA ARG A 144 -0.33 -0.19 -27.44
C ARG A 144 0.43 -0.43 -26.13
N TRP A 145 1.56 -1.11 -26.20
CA TRP A 145 2.31 -1.53 -25.02
C TRP A 145 3.80 -1.22 -25.15
N LEU A 146 4.34 -0.59 -24.11
CA LEU A 146 5.77 -0.65 -23.81
C LEU A 146 6.03 -1.97 -23.10
N ASN A 147 6.70 -2.92 -23.76
CA ASN A 147 7.09 -4.19 -23.17
C ASN A 147 8.47 -4.08 -22.50
N ALA A 148 8.66 -4.76 -21.37
CA ALA A 148 9.94 -4.81 -20.68
C ALA A 148 11.02 -5.58 -21.47
N SER A 149 10.61 -6.62 -22.19
CA SER A 149 11.45 -7.43 -23.07
C SER A 149 11.03 -7.29 -24.53
N GLY A 150 11.97 -7.50 -25.46
CA GLY A 150 11.72 -7.45 -26.89
C GLY A 150 11.71 -6.02 -27.48
N ILE A 151 11.24 -5.93 -28.72
CA ILE A 151 11.23 -4.71 -29.54
C ILE A 151 9.94 -3.93 -29.26
N ASN A 152 10.04 -2.62 -29.14
CA ASN A 152 8.89 -1.72 -28.98
C ASN A 152 8.77 -0.74 -30.15
N ASP A 153 7.55 -0.45 -30.56
CA ASP A 153 7.24 0.65 -31.47
C ASP A 153 7.00 1.94 -30.66
N TYR A 154 8.09 2.63 -30.31
CA TYR A 154 8.03 3.85 -29.49
C TYR A 154 7.14 4.94 -30.10
N LYS A 155 7.07 5.04 -31.44
CA LYS A 155 6.29 6.09 -32.10
C LYS A 155 4.79 5.90 -31.90
N ALA A 156 4.33 4.67 -31.74
CA ALA A 156 2.94 4.34 -31.44
C ALA A 156 2.53 4.54 -29.97
N LEU A 157 3.47 4.72 -29.04
CA LEU A 157 3.22 4.87 -27.60
C LEU A 157 2.86 6.32 -27.23
N VAL A 158 1.73 6.79 -27.76
CA VAL A 158 1.18 8.13 -27.57
C VAL A 158 0.09 8.12 -26.49
N GLY A 159 0.03 9.18 -25.68
CA GLY A 159 -0.94 9.33 -24.59
C GLY A 159 -0.34 9.05 -23.22
N ASN A 160 -1.21 8.88 -22.22
CA ASN A 160 -0.79 8.64 -20.84
C ASN A 160 -0.66 7.13 -20.56
N PRO A 161 0.43 6.70 -19.90
CA PRO A 161 0.52 5.33 -19.40
C PRO A 161 -0.49 5.13 -18.29
N ASN A 162 -1.41 4.20 -18.47
CA ASN A 162 -2.47 3.96 -17.49
C ASN A 162 -2.80 2.49 -17.30
N GLN A 163 -2.07 1.59 -17.95
CA GLN A 163 -2.32 0.16 -17.87
C GLN A 163 -1.04 -0.61 -17.58
N PHE A 164 -1.14 -1.69 -16.82
CA PHE A 164 -0.01 -2.52 -16.43
C PHE A 164 -0.32 -3.98 -16.67
N ASN A 165 0.59 -4.67 -17.35
CA ASN A 165 0.46 -6.09 -17.64
C ASN A 165 1.42 -6.90 -16.78
N PHE A 166 0.92 -7.98 -16.20
CA PHE A 166 1.68 -8.92 -15.38
C PHE A 166 1.60 -10.30 -16.00
N ASN A 167 2.40 -10.53 -17.04
CA ASN A 167 2.37 -11.76 -17.84
C ASN A 167 3.51 -12.76 -17.52
N ASN A 168 4.07 -12.69 -16.31
CA ASN A 168 5.15 -13.56 -15.86
C ASN A 168 4.66 -14.60 -14.85
N SER A 169 5.20 -15.82 -14.91
CA SER A 169 4.87 -16.90 -13.95
C SER A 169 5.38 -16.62 -12.53
N GLN A 170 6.40 -15.78 -12.39
CA GLN A 170 6.86 -15.23 -11.11
C GLN A 170 6.89 -13.71 -11.24
N ILE A 171 6.22 -12.97 -10.37
CA ILE A 171 6.22 -11.50 -10.44
C ILE A 171 7.28 -10.92 -9.52
N GLY A 172 7.95 -9.87 -9.97
CA GLY A 172 8.91 -9.10 -9.17
C GLY A 172 8.34 -8.57 -7.86
N THR A 173 9.24 -8.40 -6.90
CA THR A 173 8.95 -7.74 -5.62
C THR A 173 9.47 -6.32 -5.64
N ILE A 174 8.72 -5.39 -5.04
CA ILE A 174 9.22 -4.05 -4.70
C ILE A 174 9.41 -3.97 -3.19
N VAL A 175 10.62 -3.60 -2.75
CA VAL A 175 10.91 -3.31 -1.35
C VAL A 175 11.34 -1.86 -1.22
N ASN A 176 10.70 -1.10 -0.34
CA ASN A 176 11.14 0.25 0.03
C ASN A 176 11.55 0.32 1.50
N ALA A 177 12.83 0.61 1.73
CA ALA A 177 13.40 0.99 3.03
C ALA A 177 13.87 2.46 3.06
N GLY A 178 13.78 3.18 1.93
CA GLY A 178 14.23 4.55 1.79
C GLY A 178 13.15 5.59 2.11
N ASN A 179 13.45 6.86 1.80
CA ASN A 179 12.50 7.96 1.87
C ASN A 179 12.19 8.43 0.44
N LEU A 180 11.06 7.95 -0.09
CA LEU A 180 10.60 8.29 -1.42
C LEU A 180 9.55 9.40 -1.31
N ALA A 181 9.89 10.57 -1.83
CA ALA A 181 9.04 11.75 -1.75
C ALA A 181 8.88 12.41 -3.12
N VAL A 182 7.67 12.86 -3.42
CA VAL A 182 7.36 13.71 -4.59
C VAL A 182 6.77 15.04 -4.12
N GLY A 183 6.73 16.02 -5.03
CA GLY A 183 6.19 17.35 -4.74
C GLY A 183 4.69 17.35 -4.40
N SER A 184 4.20 18.49 -3.91
CA SER A 184 2.79 18.66 -3.56
C SER A 184 1.87 18.42 -4.76
N GLY A 185 0.76 17.71 -4.54
CA GLY A 185 -0.21 17.35 -5.57
C GLY A 185 0.26 16.31 -6.59
N GLN A 186 1.46 15.76 -6.43
CA GLN A 186 2.00 14.69 -7.28
C GLN A 186 1.64 13.31 -6.74
N ASN A 187 1.82 12.29 -7.56
CA ASN A 187 1.52 10.91 -7.20
C ASN A 187 2.79 10.08 -7.04
N LEU A 188 2.77 9.15 -6.08
CA LEU A 188 3.80 8.14 -5.87
C LEU A 188 3.15 6.76 -5.89
N THR A 189 3.48 5.94 -6.89
CA THR A 189 2.96 4.58 -7.01
C THR A 189 4.06 3.53 -6.96
N LEU A 190 3.89 2.53 -6.10
CA LEU A 190 4.64 1.28 -6.09
C LEU A 190 3.68 0.14 -6.46
N LEU A 191 3.84 -0.46 -7.64
CA LEU A 191 2.96 -1.50 -8.16
C LEU A 191 3.74 -2.75 -8.55
N GLY A 192 3.64 -3.81 -7.77
CA GLY A 192 4.42 -5.04 -8.00
C GLY A 192 3.62 -6.33 -7.80
N GLY A 193 4.27 -7.47 -7.93
CA GLY A 193 3.67 -8.75 -7.53
C GLY A 193 3.58 -8.90 -6.03
N THR A 194 4.54 -8.30 -5.34
CA THR A 194 4.58 -8.13 -3.90
C THR A 194 5.19 -6.76 -3.65
N VAL A 195 4.62 -6.00 -2.72
CA VAL A 195 5.15 -4.69 -2.35
C VAL A 195 5.31 -4.61 -0.86
N ILE A 196 6.49 -4.21 -0.40
CA ILE A 196 6.84 -4.12 1.01
C ILE A 196 7.41 -2.73 1.26
N ASN A 197 6.70 -1.92 2.02
CA ASN A 197 7.21 -0.65 2.51
C ASN A 197 7.62 -0.81 3.97
N THR A 198 8.82 -0.38 4.32
CA THR A 198 9.33 -0.24 5.69
C THR A 198 9.93 1.15 5.95
N GLY A 199 10.18 1.91 4.88
CA GLY A 199 10.65 3.29 4.93
C GLY A 199 9.52 4.33 4.94
N GLN A 200 9.77 5.47 4.31
CA GLN A 200 8.84 6.59 4.22
C GLN A 200 8.39 6.82 2.78
N LEU A 201 7.09 7.05 2.61
CA LEU A 201 6.46 7.51 1.37
C LEU A 201 5.80 8.86 1.62
N SER A 202 6.08 9.87 0.78
CA SER A 202 5.48 11.19 0.92
C SER A 202 4.99 11.77 -0.42
N ALA A 203 3.74 12.22 -0.43
CA ALA A 203 3.13 12.95 -1.55
C ALA A 203 2.10 13.95 -1.00
N PRO A 204 2.55 15.09 -0.44
CA PRO A 204 1.66 16.06 0.22
C PRO A 204 0.51 16.49 -0.70
N ALA A 205 -0.74 16.47 -0.20
CA ALA A 205 -1.95 16.77 -0.97
C ALA A 205 -2.15 15.96 -2.28
N GLY A 206 -1.31 14.94 -2.50
CA GLY A 206 -1.31 14.10 -3.68
C GLY A 206 -1.84 12.70 -3.39
N GLN A 207 -1.35 11.71 -4.12
CA GLN A 207 -1.74 10.32 -3.93
C GLN A 207 -0.53 9.40 -3.71
N ILE A 208 -0.64 8.51 -2.72
CA ILE A 208 0.26 7.36 -2.58
C ILE A 208 -0.53 6.09 -2.86
N THR A 209 0.03 5.23 -3.71
CA THR A 209 -0.54 3.94 -4.05
C THR A 209 0.50 2.84 -3.87
N VAL A 210 0.25 1.91 -2.94
CA VAL A 210 1.02 0.69 -2.72
C VAL A 210 0.14 -0.47 -3.13
N ALA A 211 0.45 -1.12 -4.24
CA ALA A 211 -0.42 -2.13 -4.81
C ALA A 211 0.33 -3.41 -5.20
N ALA A 212 -0.21 -4.55 -4.79
CA ALA A 212 0.29 -5.87 -5.12
C ALA A 212 -0.71 -6.63 -5.99
N VAL A 213 -0.23 -7.42 -6.96
CA VAL A 213 -1.08 -8.25 -7.82
C VAL A 213 -0.68 -9.73 -7.76
N PRO A 214 -1.63 -10.66 -7.58
CA PRO A 214 -1.34 -12.08 -7.64
C PRO A 214 -1.11 -12.49 -9.09
N GLY A 215 0.08 -13.02 -9.41
CA GLY A 215 0.52 -13.23 -10.79
C GLY A 215 -0.09 -14.37 -11.58
N GLN A 216 -1.22 -14.89 -11.11
CA GLN A 216 -1.82 -16.09 -11.69
C GLN A 216 -2.89 -15.77 -12.74
N ASN A 217 -3.25 -14.50 -12.91
CA ASN A 217 -4.14 -14.06 -13.99
C ASN A 217 -3.42 -12.98 -14.78
N ALA A 218 -3.32 -13.15 -16.11
CA ALA A 218 -2.79 -12.16 -17.04
C ALA A 218 -3.75 -10.94 -17.11
N GLY A 219 -3.85 -10.23 -15.99
CA GLY A 219 -4.76 -9.14 -15.76
C GLY A 219 -4.12 -7.82 -16.18
N ARG A 220 -4.95 -6.94 -16.71
CA ARG A 220 -4.60 -5.54 -16.93
C ARG A 220 -5.02 -4.80 -15.66
N ILE A 221 -4.08 -4.08 -15.05
CA ILE A 221 -4.42 -3.09 -14.04
C ILE A 221 -4.53 -1.76 -14.75
N SER A 222 -5.68 -1.10 -14.65
CA SER A 222 -5.90 0.24 -15.20
C SER A 222 -5.90 1.28 -14.09
N GLN A 223 -5.41 2.48 -14.35
CA GLN A 223 -5.54 3.64 -13.47
C GLN A 223 -6.41 4.70 -14.17
N VAL A 224 -7.73 4.62 -14.02
CA VAL A 224 -8.65 5.61 -14.57
C VAL A 224 -8.89 6.69 -13.53
N GLY A 225 -8.58 7.94 -13.86
CA GLY A 225 -8.87 9.08 -12.98
C GLY A 225 -8.20 8.99 -11.60
N ASN A 226 -7.03 8.34 -11.52
CA ASN A 226 -6.28 8.07 -10.28
C ASN A 226 -6.86 6.98 -9.37
N LEU A 227 -7.82 6.18 -9.83
CA LEU A 227 -8.24 4.95 -9.14
C LEU A 227 -7.66 3.73 -9.87
N LEU A 228 -6.97 2.87 -9.11
CA LEU A 228 -6.57 1.54 -9.58
C LEU A 228 -7.81 0.67 -9.76
N SER A 229 -8.06 0.18 -10.97
CA SER A 229 -9.08 -0.80 -11.28
C SER A 229 -8.40 -2.04 -11.87
N LEU A 230 -8.84 -3.22 -11.44
CA LEU A 230 -8.40 -4.48 -12.06
C LEU A 230 -9.38 -4.83 -13.18
N GLU A 231 -8.87 -4.84 -14.41
CA GLU A 231 -9.58 -5.36 -15.57
C GLU A 231 -9.00 -6.72 -15.94
N ILE A 232 -9.77 -7.78 -15.73
CA ILE A 232 -9.41 -9.12 -16.17
C ILE A 232 -9.90 -9.28 -17.61
N THR A 233 -9.14 -8.76 -18.57
CA THR A 233 -9.33 -9.13 -19.98
C THR A 233 -8.49 -10.38 -20.26
N PRO A 234 -9.05 -11.48 -20.80
CA PRO A 234 -8.24 -12.60 -21.27
C PRO A 234 -7.28 -12.09 -22.35
N SER A 235 -6.00 -11.96 -22.03
CA SER A 235 -5.03 -11.42 -22.96
C SER A 235 -4.66 -12.50 -23.99
N LEU A 236 -5.09 -12.30 -25.24
CA LEU A 236 -4.67 -13.07 -26.42
C LEU A 236 -3.25 -12.68 -26.90
N LEU A 237 -2.40 -12.11 -26.03
CA LEU A 237 -1.08 -11.63 -26.41
C LEU A 237 -0.02 -12.71 -26.17
N SER A 238 0.33 -13.39 -27.26
CA SER A 238 1.47 -14.28 -27.39
C SER A 238 2.77 -13.56 -27.07
N GLY A 239 3.36 -13.84 -25.90
CA GLY A 239 4.68 -13.34 -25.52
C GLY A 239 4.91 -13.38 -24.02
N LYS A 240 5.08 -14.58 -23.46
CA LYS A 240 5.54 -14.76 -22.07
C LYS A 240 6.89 -14.03 -21.92
N SER A 241 7.00 -13.10 -20.97
CA SER A 241 8.29 -12.47 -20.70
C SER A 241 9.29 -13.54 -20.23
N THR A 242 10.52 -13.50 -20.74
CA THR A 242 11.59 -14.45 -20.40
C THR A 242 12.43 -14.00 -19.19
N ILE A 243 12.13 -12.82 -18.62
CA ILE A 243 12.82 -12.28 -17.45
C ILE A 243 12.35 -13.08 -16.23
N ALA A 244 13.26 -13.79 -15.57
CA ALA A 244 12.93 -14.48 -14.32
C ALA A 244 12.82 -13.46 -13.18
N SER A 245 11.74 -13.51 -12.40
CA SER A 245 11.65 -12.76 -11.15
C SER A 245 12.38 -13.49 -10.02
N VAL A 246 12.91 -12.72 -9.08
CA VAL A 246 13.53 -13.25 -7.86
C VAL A 246 12.50 -13.25 -6.72
N GLY A 247 12.25 -14.41 -6.11
CA GLY A 247 11.36 -14.53 -4.95
C GLY A 247 11.91 -13.82 -3.71
N LEU A 248 11.03 -13.41 -2.79
CA LEU A 248 11.41 -12.57 -1.64
C LEU A 248 12.59 -13.12 -0.80
N PRO A 249 12.66 -14.42 -0.44
CA PRO A 249 13.82 -14.92 0.32
C PRO A 249 15.13 -14.81 -0.45
N GLN A 250 15.12 -15.09 -1.76
CA GLN A 250 16.30 -14.95 -2.63
C GLN A 250 16.68 -13.48 -2.84
N LEU A 251 15.69 -12.58 -2.86
CA LEU A 251 15.90 -11.15 -2.94
C LEU A 251 16.62 -10.64 -1.68
N LEU A 252 16.11 -10.98 -0.49
CA LEU A 252 16.65 -10.49 0.79
C LEU A 252 17.98 -11.13 1.17
N THR A 253 18.26 -12.35 0.69
CA THR A 253 19.56 -13.01 0.87
C THR A 253 20.57 -12.69 -0.24
N GLY A 254 20.15 -11.91 -1.25
CA GLY A 254 21.02 -11.47 -2.34
C GLY A 254 22.12 -10.51 -1.89
N PRO A 255 23.28 -10.48 -2.58
CA PRO A 255 24.38 -9.57 -2.24
C PRO A 255 23.92 -8.12 -2.22
N GLY A 256 24.10 -7.44 -1.08
CA GLY A 256 23.83 -6.00 -0.90
C GLY A 256 22.39 -5.63 -0.51
N VAL A 257 21.40 -6.53 -0.59
CA VAL A 257 19.98 -6.20 -0.27
C VAL A 257 19.72 -6.13 1.23
N ALA A 258 20.17 -7.13 2.00
CA ALA A 258 20.07 -7.10 3.46
C ALA A 258 20.79 -5.88 4.05
N SER A 259 21.97 -5.55 3.51
CA SER A 259 22.75 -4.37 3.89
C SER A 259 22.07 -3.05 3.51
N ALA A 260 21.33 -3.01 2.40
CA ALA A 260 20.65 -1.80 1.94
C ALA A 260 19.31 -1.54 2.65
N THR A 261 18.61 -2.58 3.13
CA THR A 261 17.25 -2.45 3.70
C THR A 261 17.19 -2.67 5.21
N GLY A 262 18.09 -3.48 5.77
CA GLY A 262 18.01 -3.93 7.16
C GLY A 262 16.93 -4.99 7.40
N LEU A 263 16.28 -5.50 6.35
CA LEU A 263 15.30 -6.59 6.44
C LEU A 263 15.99 -7.95 6.44
N THR A 264 15.48 -8.87 7.24
CA THR A 264 16.00 -10.25 7.34
C THR A 264 14.89 -11.26 7.16
N THR A 265 15.25 -12.50 6.85
CA THR A 265 14.33 -13.64 6.90
C THR A 265 14.75 -14.61 8.00
N ASN A 266 13.80 -15.29 8.64
CA ASN A 266 14.12 -16.35 9.59
C ASN A 266 14.39 -17.70 8.89
N GLU A 267 14.73 -18.73 9.67
CA GLU A 267 15.01 -20.08 9.16
C GLU A 267 13.82 -20.73 8.45
N ALA A 268 12.59 -20.28 8.73
CA ALA A 268 11.37 -20.72 8.06
C ALA A 268 11.04 -19.90 6.78
N GLY A 269 11.93 -18.99 6.36
CA GLY A 269 11.76 -18.15 5.18
C GLY A 269 10.76 -16.99 5.35
N GLN A 270 10.31 -16.70 6.58
CA GLN A 270 9.43 -15.57 6.88
C GLN A 270 10.21 -14.27 6.89
N LEU A 271 9.58 -13.18 6.44
CA LEU A 271 10.13 -11.84 6.58
C LEU A 271 10.10 -11.42 8.05
N VAL A 272 11.21 -10.94 8.58
CA VAL A 272 11.30 -10.28 9.88
C VAL A 272 11.28 -8.78 9.64
N LEU A 273 10.24 -8.11 10.13
CA LEU A 273 10.11 -6.66 10.08
C LEU A 273 10.97 -5.99 11.16
N THR A 274 11.19 -4.68 11.03
CA THR A 274 12.06 -3.90 11.92
C THR A 274 11.62 -3.92 13.40
N GLY A 275 10.36 -4.29 13.68
CA GLY A 275 9.83 -4.50 15.03
C GLY A 275 9.96 -5.94 15.58
N GLY A 276 10.61 -6.85 14.85
CA GLY A 276 10.79 -8.25 15.24
C GLY A 276 9.61 -9.17 14.86
N GLU A 277 8.52 -8.61 14.32
CA GLU A 277 7.38 -9.39 13.84
C GLU A 277 7.74 -10.18 12.58
N THR A 278 7.28 -11.42 12.52
CA THR A 278 7.48 -12.30 11.37
C THR A 278 6.23 -12.40 10.52
N VAL A 279 6.34 -12.12 9.22
CA VAL A 279 5.23 -12.14 8.28
C VAL A 279 5.50 -13.14 7.16
N GLN A 280 4.52 -14.00 6.89
CA GLN A 280 4.51 -14.84 5.70
C GLN A 280 4.08 -13.98 4.49
N VAL A 281 5.02 -13.72 3.60
CA VAL A 281 4.77 -12.89 2.41
C VAL A 281 4.62 -13.78 1.19
N ASN A 282 3.49 -13.63 0.50
CA ASN A 282 3.17 -14.36 -0.72
C ASN A 282 3.00 -13.39 -1.89
N ALA A 283 3.02 -13.90 -3.13
CA ALA A 283 2.56 -13.12 -4.27
C ALA A 283 1.15 -12.55 -4.00
N GLY A 284 0.87 -11.35 -4.50
CA GLY A 284 -0.35 -10.60 -4.20
C GLY A 284 -0.34 -9.87 -2.85
N SER A 285 0.73 -9.95 -2.05
CA SER A 285 0.79 -9.28 -0.74
C SER A 285 1.31 -7.85 -0.83
N ALA A 286 0.57 -6.90 -0.25
CA ALA A 286 1.00 -5.54 0.02
C ALA A 286 1.20 -5.34 1.53
N ILE A 287 2.44 -5.12 1.94
CA ILE A 287 2.85 -4.99 3.34
C ILE A 287 3.36 -3.57 3.56
N VAL A 288 2.78 -2.86 4.53
CA VAL A 288 3.22 -1.51 4.88
C VAL A 288 3.55 -1.45 6.37
N SER A 289 4.80 -1.11 6.62
CA SER A 289 5.39 -0.65 7.86
C SER A 289 6.00 0.73 7.61
N GLY A 290 6.29 1.48 8.67
CA GLY A 290 6.85 2.84 8.54
C GLY A 290 5.78 3.88 8.22
N THR A 291 6.13 4.92 7.48
CA THR A 291 5.27 6.12 7.33
C THR A 291 4.77 6.31 5.90
N VAL A 292 3.48 6.60 5.75
CA VAL A 292 2.83 7.00 4.50
C VAL A 292 2.13 8.34 4.72
N ASN A 293 2.64 9.40 4.10
CA ASN A 293 2.21 10.77 4.39
C ASN A 293 1.73 11.52 3.13
N VAL A 294 0.44 11.82 3.09
CA VAL A 294 -0.20 12.70 2.10
C VAL A 294 -0.86 13.91 2.75
N PHE A 295 -0.39 14.28 3.95
CA PHE A 295 -0.86 15.45 4.68
C PHE A 295 -0.85 16.71 3.79
N ALA A 296 -1.92 17.49 3.86
CA ALA A 296 -2.06 18.74 3.11
C ALA A 296 -2.05 19.97 4.04
N PRO A 297 -0.99 20.81 3.98
CA PRO A 297 -0.99 22.09 4.66
C PRO A 297 -1.87 23.14 3.94
N ASP A 298 -1.90 24.36 4.46
CA ASP A 298 -2.34 25.58 3.74
C ASP A 298 -3.80 25.64 3.26
N GLY A 299 -4.72 25.17 4.08
CA GLY A 299 -6.15 25.31 3.87
C GLY A 299 -6.72 24.36 2.82
N ILE A 300 -6.08 23.21 2.58
CA ILE A 300 -6.51 22.17 1.63
C ILE A 300 -6.89 20.89 2.38
N ALA A 301 -7.72 20.06 1.76
CA ALA A 301 -8.03 18.72 2.23
C ALA A 301 -6.83 17.78 2.06
N GLY A 302 -6.72 16.77 2.93
CA GLY A 302 -5.68 15.75 2.85
C GLY A 302 -5.70 14.97 1.53
N GLY A 303 -4.56 14.38 1.16
CA GLY A 303 -4.44 13.57 -0.05
C GLY A 303 -5.08 12.19 0.06
N THR A 304 -4.74 11.29 -0.87
CA THR A 304 -5.27 9.92 -0.92
C THR A 304 -4.18 8.87 -0.70
N VAL A 305 -4.48 7.83 0.08
CA VAL A 305 -3.64 6.64 0.23
C VAL A 305 -4.43 5.41 -0.20
N ASN A 306 -3.87 4.60 -1.09
CA ASN A 306 -4.40 3.29 -1.46
C ASN A 306 -3.36 2.22 -1.14
N ILE A 307 -3.72 1.23 -0.33
CA ILE A 307 -2.91 0.04 -0.03
C ILE A 307 -3.72 -1.17 -0.44
N LEU A 308 -3.37 -1.78 -1.56
CA LEU A 308 -4.22 -2.74 -2.27
C LEU A 308 -3.45 -4.02 -2.60
N GLY A 309 -4.12 -5.15 -2.55
CA GLY A 309 -3.53 -6.45 -2.88
C GLY A 309 -4.50 -7.57 -2.57
N GLU A 310 -4.16 -8.79 -2.96
CA GLU A 310 -4.93 -9.98 -2.56
C GLU A 310 -4.83 -10.20 -1.03
N LYS A 311 -3.68 -9.84 -0.45
CA LYS A 311 -3.47 -9.82 1.01
C LYS A 311 -2.84 -8.48 1.38
N VAL A 312 -3.40 -7.81 2.39
CA VAL A 312 -2.91 -6.50 2.86
C VAL A 312 -2.58 -6.56 4.34
N GLY A 313 -1.39 -6.08 4.72
CA GLY A 313 -0.95 -6.05 6.11
C GLY A 313 -0.32 -4.72 6.50
N LEU A 314 -0.84 -4.10 7.56
CA LEU A 314 -0.25 -2.93 8.21
C LEU A 314 0.39 -3.35 9.54
N PHE A 315 1.70 -3.11 9.68
CA PHE A 315 2.52 -3.50 10.83
C PHE A 315 3.23 -2.27 11.36
N GLY A 316 2.81 -1.74 12.53
CA GLY A 316 3.32 -0.45 13.05
C GLY A 316 3.26 0.70 12.05
N ALA A 317 2.28 0.70 11.15
CA ALA A 317 2.18 1.68 10.08
C ALA A 317 1.66 3.02 10.61
N ASN A 318 2.26 4.13 10.16
CA ASN A 318 1.74 5.48 10.41
C ASN A 318 1.27 6.09 9.09
N ILE A 319 -0.04 6.14 8.90
CA ILE A 319 -0.68 6.69 7.70
C ILE A 319 -1.31 8.03 8.06
N ASN A 320 -0.84 9.11 7.43
CA ASN A 320 -1.40 10.45 7.62
C ASN A 320 -1.90 11.02 6.30
N ALA A 321 -3.23 11.07 6.17
CA ALA A 321 -3.96 11.75 5.12
C ALA A 321 -4.84 12.87 5.71
N SER A 322 -4.42 13.48 6.82
CA SER A 322 -5.12 14.64 7.38
C SER A 322 -4.91 15.88 6.51
N GLY A 323 -5.78 16.87 6.64
CA GLY A 323 -5.62 18.17 5.99
C GLY A 323 -6.13 19.31 6.85
N THR A 324 -5.69 20.52 6.54
CA THR A 324 -6.04 21.72 7.32
C THR A 324 -7.51 22.12 7.17
N ASN A 325 -8.08 22.01 5.96
CA ASN A 325 -9.49 22.32 5.66
C ASN A 325 -10.34 21.10 5.22
N GLY A 326 -9.95 19.90 5.65
CA GLY A 326 -10.66 18.66 5.33
C GLY A 326 -9.77 17.45 5.49
N GLY A 327 -10.32 16.32 5.94
CA GLY A 327 -9.59 15.06 5.88
C GLY A 327 -9.48 14.51 4.47
N GLY A 328 -8.44 13.73 4.22
CA GLY A 328 -8.21 13.01 2.97
C GLY A 328 -8.89 11.65 2.95
N THR A 329 -8.39 10.75 2.10
CA THR A 329 -8.94 9.39 1.94
C THR A 329 -7.87 8.33 2.14
N VAL A 330 -8.18 7.27 2.88
CA VAL A 330 -7.34 6.08 3.04
C VAL A 330 -8.16 4.84 2.70
N ARG A 331 -7.65 4.01 1.79
CA ARG A 331 -8.21 2.71 1.41
C ARG A 331 -7.19 1.61 1.68
N VAL A 332 -7.55 0.62 2.49
CA VAL A 332 -6.70 -0.51 2.85
C VAL A 332 -7.47 -1.79 2.53
N GLY A 333 -6.95 -2.56 1.58
CA GLY A 333 -7.52 -3.83 1.16
C GLY A 333 -8.78 -3.73 0.33
N GLY A 334 -9.36 -2.56 0.08
CA GLY A 334 -10.51 -2.43 -0.81
C GLY A 334 -11.18 -1.06 -0.71
N GLY A 335 -12.30 -0.93 -1.40
CA GLY A 335 -13.13 0.27 -1.38
C GLY A 335 -14.35 0.11 -0.50
N GLY A 336 -15.11 1.20 -0.32
CA GLY A 336 -16.30 1.20 0.54
C GLY A 336 -17.30 0.11 0.12
N ARG A 337 -17.74 -0.71 1.08
CA ARG A 337 -18.58 -1.91 0.92
C ARG A 337 -18.03 -2.93 -0.09
N GLY A 338 -16.75 -2.86 -0.41
CA GLY A 338 -16.12 -3.62 -1.49
C GLY A 338 -16.65 -3.30 -2.89
N MET A 339 -17.29 -2.13 -3.10
CA MET A 339 -17.98 -1.79 -4.35
C MET A 339 -17.31 -0.67 -5.15
N GLU A 340 -16.38 0.09 -4.59
CA GLU A 340 -15.61 1.05 -5.39
C GLU A 340 -14.74 0.29 -6.40
N PRO A 341 -14.35 0.90 -7.54
CA PRO A 341 -13.64 0.21 -8.60
C PRO A 341 -12.13 0.05 -8.28
N VAL A 342 -11.82 -0.40 -7.06
CA VAL A 342 -10.50 -0.87 -6.62
C VAL A 342 -10.53 -2.37 -6.33
N PRO A 343 -9.40 -3.08 -6.49
CA PRO A 343 -9.33 -4.49 -6.12
C PRO A 343 -9.60 -4.68 -4.61
N ASN A 344 -10.47 -5.63 -4.29
CA ASN A 344 -10.65 -6.09 -2.92
C ASN A 344 -9.63 -7.18 -2.60
N SER A 345 -9.12 -7.13 -1.38
CA SER A 345 -8.29 -8.14 -0.77
C SER A 345 -9.15 -9.31 -0.30
N LEU A 346 -8.54 -10.49 -0.19
CA LEU A 346 -9.12 -11.60 0.55
C LEU A 346 -8.89 -11.39 2.05
N VAL A 347 -7.72 -10.88 2.44
CA VAL A 347 -7.34 -10.71 3.85
C VAL A 347 -6.75 -9.32 4.07
N THR A 348 -7.28 -8.61 5.06
CA THR A 348 -6.69 -7.36 5.57
C THR A 348 -6.37 -7.51 7.04
N TYR A 349 -5.13 -7.18 7.41
CA TYR A 349 -4.69 -7.12 8.80
C TYR A 349 -4.14 -5.73 9.14
N VAL A 350 -4.54 -5.20 10.29
CA VAL A 350 -4.02 -3.96 10.85
C VAL A 350 -3.59 -4.21 12.29
N SER A 351 -2.27 -4.16 12.54
CA SER A 351 -1.64 -4.35 13.84
C SER A 351 -2.08 -3.31 14.89
N PRO A 352 -1.96 -3.62 16.20
CA PRO A 352 -2.38 -2.71 17.28
C PRO A 352 -1.66 -1.37 17.33
N ASP A 353 -0.43 -1.32 16.85
CA ASP A 353 0.44 -0.13 16.83
C ASP A 353 0.33 0.66 15.52
N SER A 354 -0.50 0.20 14.57
CA SER A 354 -0.81 0.96 13.36
C SER A 354 -1.80 2.09 13.63
N THR A 355 -1.58 3.22 12.96
CA THR A 355 -2.37 4.45 13.07
C THR A 355 -2.74 4.99 11.70
N ILE A 356 -3.99 5.43 11.56
CA ILE A 356 -4.53 5.99 10.32
C ILE A 356 -5.24 7.30 10.67
N ALA A 357 -4.74 8.42 10.15
CA ALA A 357 -5.27 9.75 10.41
C ALA A 357 -5.83 10.36 9.11
N VAL A 358 -7.13 10.64 9.09
CA VAL A 358 -7.86 11.34 8.03
C VAL A 358 -8.59 12.55 8.62
N ASN A 359 -7.94 13.31 9.50
CA ASN A 359 -8.58 14.41 10.22
C ASN A 359 -8.68 15.68 9.37
N ALA A 360 -9.70 16.49 9.62
CA ALA A 360 -9.61 17.93 9.41
C ALA A 360 -8.98 18.59 10.64
N ILE A 361 -7.96 19.41 10.46
CA ILE A 361 -7.23 20.04 11.58
C ILE A 361 -7.92 21.33 12.04
N GLU A 362 -8.20 22.25 11.12
CA GLU A 362 -8.75 23.58 11.45
C GLU A 362 -10.22 23.69 11.07
N ARG A 363 -10.55 23.56 9.78
CA ARG A 363 -11.92 23.61 9.28
C ARG A 363 -12.25 22.38 8.42
N GLY A 364 -13.53 22.15 8.18
CA GLY A 364 -13.97 21.09 7.28
C GLY A 364 -14.20 19.76 7.99
N ASN A 365 -14.75 18.81 7.24
CA ASN A 365 -15.13 17.53 7.80
C ASN A 365 -13.91 16.61 7.91
N GLY A 366 -13.96 15.67 8.85
CA GLY A 366 -13.10 14.50 8.81
C GLY A 366 -13.24 13.77 7.47
N GLY A 367 -12.17 13.09 7.08
CA GLY A 367 -12.06 12.40 5.81
C GLY A 367 -12.65 11.00 5.86
N THR A 368 -12.21 10.16 4.92
CA THR A 368 -12.72 8.80 4.74
C THR A 368 -11.62 7.77 4.96
N ALA A 369 -11.86 6.78 5.81
CA ALA A 369 -11.00 5.61 5.95
C ALA A 369 -11.80 4.33 5.70
N VAL A 370 -11.32 3.46 4.79
CA VAL A 370 -11.95 2.17 4.49
C VAL A 370 -10.91 1.07 4.68
N ILE A 371 -11.24 0.10 5.53
CA ILE A 371 -10.48 -1.13 5.76
C ILE A 371 -11.38 -2.30 5.34
N TRP A 372 -11.01 -2.98 4.27
CA TRP A 372 -11.88 -3.98 3.64
C TRP A 372 -11.16 -5.28 3.31
N ALA A 373 -11.88 -6.39 3.43
CA ALA A 373 -11.50 -7.67 2.85
C ALA A 373 -12.74 -8.51 2.51
N ASP A 374 -12.68 -9.30 1.43
CA ASP A 374 -13.75 -10.18 1.00
C ASP A 374 -13.85 -11.45 1.87
N ASN A 375 -12.77 -11.91 2.50
CA ASN A 375 -12.79 -13.08 3.39
C ASN A 375 -12.68 -12.67 4.87
N ILE A 376 -11.59 -12.04 5.31
CA ILE A 376 -11.48 -11.61 6.71
C ILE A 376 -10.71 -10.30 6.87
N THR A 377 -11.29 -9.41 7.65
CA THR A 377 -10.61 -8.22 8.18
C THR A 377 -10.29 -8.43 9.65
N ARG A 378 -9.01 -8.26 10.01
CA ARG A 378 -8.52 -8.30 11.38
C ARG A 378 -7.96 -6.93 11.74
N PHE A 379 -8.73 -6.15 12.47
CA PHE A 379 -8.42 -4.76 12.78
C PHE A 379 -8.15 -4.56 14.26
N PHE A 380 -6.91 -4.20 14.60
CA PHE A 380 -6.47 -3.93 15.96
C PHE A 380 -5.96 -2.50 16.15
N GLY A 381 -5.79 -1.74 15.07
CA GLY A 381 -5.15 -0.43 15.08
C GLY A 381 -6.07 0.72 15.47
N ASN A 382 -5.64 1.95 15.15
CA ASN A 382 -6.33 3.18 15.52
C ASN A 382 -6.66 4.02 14.29
N ILE A 383 -7.91 4.46 14.14
CA ILE A 383 -8.34 5.41 13.11
C ILE A 383 -8.85 6.70 13.75
N THR A 384 -8.40 7.85 13.25
CA THR A 384 -8.97 9.16 13.60
C THR A 384 -9.48 9.87 12.35
N ALA A 385 -10.76 10.23 12.34
CA ALA A 385 -11.43 10.97 11.28
C ALA A 385 -12.20 12.16 11.88
N ARG A 386 -11.53 12.98 12.67
CA ARG A 386 -12.14 14.08 13.41
C ARG A 386 -12.44 15.27 12.51
N GLY A 387 -13.52 15.98 12.83
CA GLY A 387 -13.85 17.27 12.22
C GLY A 387 -12.93 18.39 12.70
N GLY A 388 -12.82 19.45 11.89
CA GLY A 388 -11.98 20.60 12.17
C GLY A 388 -12.30 21.26 13.51
N THR A 389 -11.27 21.74 14.20
CA THR A 389 -11.41 22.36 15.52
C THR A 389 -12.24 23.64 15.50
N ALA A 390 -12.26 24.39 14.39
CA ALA A 390 -13.06 25.61 14.23
C ALA A 390 -14.44 25.35 13.59
N ALA A 391 -14.57 24.36 12.71
CA ALA A 391 -15.84 23.97 12.08
C ALA A 391 -15.72 22.62 11.35
N GLY A 392 -16.84 21.92 11.21
CA GLY A 392 -16.97 20.71 10.39
C GLY A 392 -17.35 19.48 11.19
N ASN A 393 -17.89 18.48 10.50
CA ASN A 393 -18.37 17.24 11.08
C ASN A 393 -17.25 16.19 11.15
N GLY A 394 -17.49 15.12 11.90
CA GLY A 394 -16.67 13.92 11.84
C GLY A 394 -16.71 13.29 10.45
N GLY A 395 -15.70 12.46 10.18
CA GLY A 395 -15.52 11.75 8.92
C GLY A 395 -16.26 10.42 8.87
N GLN A 396 -15.95 9.68 7.81
CA GLN A 396 -16.55 8.39 7.49
C GLN A 396 -15.51 7.29 7.67
N VAL A 397 -15.81 6.27 8.46
CA VAL A 397 -14.91 5.14 8.69
C VAL A 397 -15.66 3.84 8.45
N GLU A 398 -15.09 2.95 7.64
CA GLU A 398 -15.60 1.59 7.44
C GLU A 398 -14.49 0.60 7.80
N VAL A 399 -14.81 -0.36 8.66
CA VAL A 399 -13.90 -1.46 9.01
C VAL A 399 -14.68 -2.77 8.93
N SER A 400 -14.42 -3.51 7.87
CA SER A 400 -15.33 -4.55 7.45
C SER A 400 -14.63 -5.71 6.79
N GLY A 401 -15.12 -6.92 7.06
CA GLY A 401 -14.78 -8.10 6.29
C GLY A 401 -16.07 -8.76 5.84
N LYS A 402 -16.28 -8.87 4.53
CA LYS A 402 -17.54 -9.34 3.93
C LYS A 402 -18.02 -10.67 4.52
N SER A 403 -17.07 -11.57 4.76
CA SER A 403 -17.33 -12.88 5.39
C SER A 403 -17.13 -12.84 6.91
N SER A 404 -16.00 -12.32 7.40
CA SER A 404 -15.68 -12.29 8.83
C SER A 404 -14.93 -11.01 9.21
N LEU A 405 -15.23 -10.48 10.40
CA LEU A 405 -14.57 -9.33 11.00
C LEU A 405 -14.10 -9.70 12.42
N ILE A 406 -12.81 -9.51 12.68
CA ILE A 406 -12.26 -9.39 14.03
C ILE A 406 -11.93 -7.92 14.25
N PHE A 407 -12.65 -7.27 15.15
CA PHE A 407 -12.50 -5.85 15.43
C PHE A 407 -12.11 -5.65 16.89
N GLN A 408 -10.89 -5.17 17.15
CA GLN A 408 -10.32 -4.95 18.49
C GLN A 408 -9.49 -3.65 18.53
N GLY A 409 -9.78 -2.73 17.61
CA GLY A 409 -9.13 -1.42 17.48
C GLY A 409 -10.02 -0.26 17.96
N GLU A 410 -9.52 0.96 17.80
CA GLU A 410 -10.23 2.19 18.16
C GLU A 410 -10.50 3.08 16.95
N VAL A 411 -11.66 3.74 16.95
CA VAL A 411 -12.04 4.74 15.94
C VAL A 411 -12.60 5.98 16.63
N ASP A 412 -12.07 7.15 16.26
CA ASP A 412 -12.54 8.45 16.74
C ASP A 412 -12.96 9.34 15.58
N THR A 413 -14.26 9.57 15.47
CA THR A 413 -14.87 10.45 14.46
C THR A 413 -15.48 11.71 15.10
N ARG A 414 -15.07 12.08 16.31
CA ARG A 414 -15.61 13.26 17.00
C ARG A 414 -15.32 14.56 16.27
N ALA A 415 -16.29 15.47 16.34
CA ALA A 415 -16.15 16.85 15.91
C ALA A 415 -16.45 17.80 17.08
N THR A 416 -15.60 18.82 17.27
CA THR A 416 -15.80 19.79 18.35
C THR A 416 -16.98 20.72 18.07
N ASN A 417 -17.15 21.12 16.80
CA ASN A 417 -18.11 22.13 16.35
C ASN A 417 -19.02 21.61 15.21
N GLY A 418 -19.32 20.30 15.22
CA GLY A 418 -20.13 19.65 14.20
C GLY A 418 -20.70 18.33 14.70
N ALA A 419 -21.44 17.64 13.84
CA ALA A 419 -21.94 16.31 14.14
C ALA A 419 -20.79 15.30 14.21
N ILE A 420 -20.93 14.30 15.08
CA ILE A 420 -20.01 13.15 15.11
C ILE A 420 -20.09 12.37 13.80
N GLY A 421 -18.96 11.81 13.37
CA GLY A 421 -18.89 11.02 12.15
C GLY A 421 -19.42 9.61 12.36
N THR A 422 -19.24 8.76 11.35
CA THR A 422 -19.83 7.41 11.33
C THR A 422 -18.76 6.33 11.23
N LEU A 423 -18.98 5.24 11.95
CA LEU A 423 -18.26 3.98 11.85
C LEU A 423 -19.20 2.88 11.36
N TRP A 424 -18.91 2.30 10.20
CA TRP A 424 -19.59 1.11 9.68
C TRP A 424 -18.79 -0.15 9.95
N LEU A 425 -19.48 -1.17 10.45
CA LEU A 425 -19.03 -2.55 10.49
C LEU A 425 -20.06 -3.40 9.74
N ASP A 426 -19.65 -4.09 8.67
CA ASP A 426 -20.59 -4.88 7.85
C ASP A 426 -20.21 -6.35 7.49
N PRO A 427 -19.92 -7.20 8.50
CA PRO A 427 -19.69 -8.63 8.27
C PRO A 427 -20.96 -9.43 7.95
N ALA A 428 -20.77 -10.72 7.61
CA ALA A 428 -21.85 -11.62 7.19
C ALA A 428 -22.94 -11.89 8.26
N ASN A 429 -22.54 -11.97 9.54
CA ASN A 429 -23.40 -12.07 10.72
C ASN A 429 -22.69 -11.41 11.91
N ILE A 430 -23.45 -10.93 12.90
CA ILE A 430 -22.90 -10.28 14.09
C ILE A 430 -23.46 -10.93 15.36
N ALA A 431 -22.57 -11.28 16.30
CA ALA A 431 -22.93 -11.57 17.68
C ALA A 431 -22.31 -10.52 18.59
N ILE A 432 -23.13 -9.84 19.38
CA ILE A 432 -22.67 -8.99 20.47
C ILE A 432 -22.54 -9.89 21.70
N VAL A 433 -21.34 -9.97 22.27
CA VAL A 433 -20.99 -10.88 23.36
C VAL A 433 -20.42 -10.12 24.55
N SER A 434 -20.47 -10.71 25.73
CA SER A 434 -19.79 -10.18 26.92
C SER A 434 -18.30 -10.04 26.66
N GLY A 435 -17.65 -8.99 27.19
CA GLY A 435 -16.22 -8.74 27.02
C GLY A 435 -15.30 -9.87 27.53
N ASN A 436 -15.81 -10.78 28.38
CA ASN A 436 -15.08 -11.98 28.81
C ASN A 436 -15.19 -13.14 27.80
N ASP A 437 -16.15 -13.09 26.88
CA ASP A 437 -16.48 -14.14 25.92
C ASP A 437 -15.93 -13.85 24.51
N ASP A 438 -15.35 -12.67 24.26
CA ASP A 438 -14.55 -12.42 23.05
C ASP A 438 -13.24 -13.21 23.11
N THR A 439 -13.31 -14.45 22.62
CA THR A 439 -12.17 -15.38 22.52
C THR A 439 -11.33 -15.17 21.26
N SER A 440 -11.57 -14.09 20.50
CA SER A 440 -10.80 -13.71 19.31
C SER A 440 -9.38 -13.31 19.71
N ALA A 441 -8.54 -14.29 20.04
CA ALA A 441 -7.17 -14.07 20.45
C ALA A 441 -6.39 -13.34 19.36
N ARG A 442 -5.54 -12.38 19.76
CA ARG A 442 -4.50 -11.77 18.92
C ARG A 442 -3.43 -12.81 18.58
N SER A 443 -3.77 -13.80 17.75
CA SER A 443 -2.78 -14.74 17.21
C SER A 443 -1.88 -13.99 16.24
N THR A 444 -0.57 -14.01 16.51
CA THR A 444 0.47 -13.57 15.56
C THR A 444 0.83 -14.68 14.57
N ALA A 445 0.39 -15.92 14.80
CA ALA A 445 0.45 -16.98 13.82
C ALA A 445 -0.66 -16.75 12.78
N GLU A 446 -0.29 -16.76 11.49
CA GLU A 446 -1.23 -16.73 10.35
C GLU A 446 -1.96 -15.39 10.12
N THR A 447 -1.33 -14.28 10.47
CA THR A 447 -1.86 -12.92 10.33
C THR A 447 -2.46 -12.56 8.96
N LEU A 448 -1.88 -13.10 7.88
CA LEU A 448 -2.32 -12.91 6.49
C LEU A 448 -2.87 -14.21 5.85
N ALA A 449 -3.35 -15.14 6.67
CA ALA A 449 -4.09 -16.30 6.20
C ALA A 449 -5.59 -16.00 6.14
N PRO A 450 -6.31 -16.57 5.15
CA PRO A 450 -7.76 -16.52 5.13
C PRO A 450 -8.34 -17.23 6.36
N ALA A 451 -9.55 -16.86 6.76
CA ALA A 451 -10.32 -17.63 7.73
C ALA A 451 -10.66 -19.01 7.14
N ALA A 452 -10.59 -20.05 7.97
CA ALA A 452 -10.84 -21.42 7.53
C ALA A 452 -12.26 -21.63 7.00
N GLU A 453 -13.26 -20.86 7.50
CA GLU A 453 -14.66 -20.91 7.04
C GLU A 453 -15.27 -19.50 6.86
N PRO A 454 -15.71 -19.10 5.65
CA PRO A 454 -16.16 -17.74 5.31
C PRO A 454 -17.61 -17.39 5.72
N THR A 455 -18.20 -18.07 6.71
CA THR A 455 -19.59 -17.87 7.17
C THR A 455 -19.71 -17.64 8.68
N GLU A 456 -18.61 -17.30 9.34
CA GLU A 456 -18.59 -17.15 10.79
C GLU A 456 -19.27 -15.86 11.26
N THR A 457 -20.03 -16.02 12.34
CA THR A 457 -20.57 -14.89 13.10
C THR A 457 -19.42 -14.10 13.68
N SER A 458 -19.33 -12.83 13.31
CA SER A 458 -18.33 -11.91 13.84
C SER A 458 -18.72 -11.52 15.26
N MET A 459 -17.85 -11.81 16.22
CA MET A 459 -18.05 -11.45 17.61
C MET A 459 -17.58 -10.01 17.85
N ILE A 460 -18.45 -9.21 18.45
CA ILE A 460 -18.15 -7.84 18.89
C ILE A 460 -18.42 -7.80 20.39
N SER A 461 -17.42 -7.40 21.18
CA SER A 461 -17.64 -7.22 22.62
C SER A 461 -18.60 -6.04 22.86
N ASP A 462 -19.54 -6.25 23.77
CA ASP A 462 -20.37 -5.22 24.40
C ASP A 462 -19.54 -4.01 24.87
N VAL A 463 -18.52 -4.22 25.72
CA VAL A 463 -17.64 -3.19 26.26
C VAL A 463 -16.99 -2.37 25.14
N GLN A 464 -16.57 -3.03 24.06
CA GLN A 464 -15.99 -2.34 22.93
C GLN A 464 -17.03 -1.50 22.17
N LEU A 465 -18.21 -2.06 21.92
CA LEU A 465 -19.30 -1.38 21.24
C LEU A 465 -19.77 -0.14 22.02
N GLU A 466 -19.84 -0.23 23.36
CA GLU A 466 -20.14 0.90 24.25
C GLU A 466 -19.11 2.03 24.12
N GLN A 467 -17.82 1.68 24.06
CA GLN A 467 -16.73 2.65 23.90
C GLN A 467 -16.74 3.28 22.50
N MET A 468 -17.03 2.51 21.45
CA MET A 468 -17.16 3.01 20.08
C MET A 468 -18.30 4.03 19.98
N ALA A 469 -19.45 3.75 20.61
CA ALA A 469 -20.60 4.65 20.63
C ALA A 469 -20.33 6.00 21.33
N ALA A 470 -19.30 6.10 22.17
CA ALA A 470 -18.88 7.38 22.77
C ALA A 470 -18.13 8.31 21.79
N ARG A 471 -17.64 7.75 20.66
CA ARG A 471 -16.68 8.39 19.75
C ARG A 471 -17.09 8.40 18.28
N SER A 472 -18.14 7.65 17.93
CA SER A 472 -18.70 7.58 16.57
C SER A 472 -20.20 7.28 16.60
N ASN A 473 -20.92 7.71 15.55
CA ASN A 473 -22.17 7.06 15.19
C ASN A 473 -21.85 5.65 14.71
N VAL A 474 -22.30 4.62 15.42
CA VAL A 474 -21.97 3.23 15.06
C VAL A 474 -23.09 2.63 14.23
N VAL A 475 -22.73 2.03 13.10
CA VAL A 475 -23.63 1.29 12.23
C VAL A 475 -23.14 -0.14 12.12
N LEU A 476 -23.88 -1.07 12.72
CA LEU A 476 -23.74 -2.50 12.52
C LEU A 476 -24.71 -2.91 11.41
N GLU A 477 -24.20 -3.24 10.23
CA GLU A 477 -25.00 -3.58 9.05
C GLU A 477 -24.65 -4.98 8.56
N THR A 478 -25.58 -5.91 8.43
CA THR A 478 -25.26 -7.27 8.02
C THR A 478 -26.36 -7.87 7.15
N PRO A 479 -26.05 -8.65 6.10
CA PRO A 479 -27.07 -9.36 5.33
C PRO A 479 -27.74 -10.48 6.14
N GLY A 480 -27.04 -11.02 7.15
CA GLY A 480 -27.54 -12.07 8.04
C GLY A 480 -28.14 -11.50 9.32
N ASP A 481 -27.84 -12.16 10.44
CA ASP A 481 -28.45 -11.90 11.74
C ASP A 481 -27.57 -11.01 12.63
N ILE A 482 -28.21 -10.24 13.51
CA ILE A 482 -27.58 -9.57 14.65
C ILE A 482 -28.16 -10.17 15.92
N THR A 483 -27.31 -10.79 16.74
CA THR A 483 -27.71 -11.42 18.01
C THR A 483 -26.98 -10.77 19.17
N LEU A 484 -27.71 -10.25 20.16
CA LEU A 484 -27.17 -9.90 21.47
C LEU A 484 -27.24 -11.15 22.37
N GLN A 485 -26.07 -11.67 22.75
CA GLN A 485 -25.98 -12.76 23.73
C GLN A 485 -26.28 -12.24 25.14
N ASP A 486 -26.61 -13.17 26.05
CA ASP A 486 -26.84 -12.88 27.47
C ASP A 486 -25.65 -12.13 28.07
N LEU A 487 -25.91 -10.91 28.57
CA LEU A 487 -24.88 -10.08 29.20
C LEU A 487 -24.92 -10.24 30.72
N PRO A 488 -23.77 -10.47 31.39
CA PRO A 488 -23.73 -10.71 32.84
C PRO A 488 -24.34 -9.58 33.70
N ASP A 489 -24.26 -8.33 33.24
CA ASP A 489 -24.81 -7.17 33.92
C ASP A 489 -26.20 -6.76 33.40
N ASN A 490 -26.73 -7.52 32.43
CA ASN A 490 -27.99 -7.32 31.73
C ASN A 490 -28.07 -5.97 30.99
N LYS A 491 -26.93 -5.41 30.55
CA LYS A 491 -26.89 -4.07 29.95
C LYS A 491 -25.95 -3.97 28.77
N LEU A 492 -26.45 -3.40 27.69
CA LEU A 492 -25.64 -2.83 26.63
C LEU A 492 -25.76 -1.29 26.71
N SER A 493 -24.84 -0.66 27.43
CA SER A 493 -24.86 0.76 27.79
C SER A 493 -24.12 1.63 26.77
N LEU A 494 -24.75 1.85 25.62
CA LEU A 494 -24.18 2.57 24.48
C LEU A 494 -24.00 4.06 24.84
N GLN A 495 -22.78 4.56 24.76
CA GLN A 495 -22.46 5.92 25.21
C GLN A 495 -22.83 7.04 24.20
N ALA A 496 -23.74 6.75 23.26
CA ALA A 496 -24.26 7.72 22.30
C ALA A 496 -25.11 8.79 22.99
N ARG A 497 -24.86 10.06 22.68
CA ARG A 497 -25.52 11.22 23.30
C ARG A 497 -26.60 11.80 22.39
N THR A 498 -27.35 12.80 22.87
CA THR A 498 -28.33 13.53 22.05
C THR A 498 -27.71 14.07 20.76
N GLY A 499 -28.28 13.67 19.62
CA GLY A 499 -27.77 13.99 18.28
C GLY A 499 -26.92 12.89 17.65
N ASP A 500 -26.42 11.96 18.46
CA ASP A 500 -25.70 10.77 18.01
C ASP A 500 -26.66 9.58 17.82
N THR A 501 -26.19 8.55 17.12
CA THR A 501 -26.98 7.38 16.75
C THR A 501 -26.17 6.10 16.87
N VAL A 502 -26.83 5.04 17.32
CA VAL A 502 -26.39 3.65 17.11
C VAL A 502 -27.44 2.96 16.26
N THR A 503 -27.00 2.35 15.16
CA THR A 503 -27.88 1.71 14.19
C THR A 503 -27.52 0.24 14.05
N PHE A 504 -28.52 -0.61 14.24
CA PHE A 504 -28.48 -2.04 13.95
C PHE A 504 -29.32 -2.31 12.70
N ARG A 505 -28.70 -2.80 11.63
CA ARG A 505 -29.36 -3.13 10.37
C ARG A 505 -29.04 -4.58 9.99
N SER A 506 -30.02 -5.45 10.19
CA SER A 506 -29.95 -6.86 9.80
C SER A 506 -30.83 -7.13 8.58
N GLY A 507 -30.32 -7.91 7.63
CA GLY A 507 -31.12 -8.48 6.55
C GLY A 507 -31.97 -9.67 7.02
N GLY A 508 -31.48 -10.40 8.03
CA GLY A 508 -32.18 -11.45 8.76
C GLY A 508 -32.90 -10.92 10.01
N VAL A 509 -32.59 -11.48 11.17
CA VAL A 509 -33.23 -11.12 12.45
C VAL A 509 -32.33 -10.28 13.36
N PHE A 510 -32.97 -9.44 14.17
CA PHE A 510 -32.35 -8.82 15.34
C PHE A 510 -32.92 -9.47 16.60
N VAL A 511 -32.09 -10.17 17.39
CA VAL A 511 -32.52 -10.92 18.57
C VAL A 511 -31.68 -10.56 19.79
N VAL A 512 -32.36 -10.28 20.89
CA VAL A 512 -31.78 -10.23 22.24
C VAL A 512 -32.09 -11.56 22.95
N ASN A 513 -31.07 -12.33 23.29
CA ASN A 513 -31.24 -13.71 23.77
C ASN A 513 -31.76 -13.80 25.21
N ASP A 514 -31.36 -12.91 26.12
CA ASP A 514 -32.03 -12.76 27.43
C ASP A 514 -32.96 -11.54 27.40
N ALA A 515 -34.26 -11.76 27.63
CA ALA A 515 -35.26 -10.70 27.70
C ALA A 515 -35.01 -9.68 28.84
N LYS A 516 -34.10 -9.97 29.77
CA LYS A 516 -33.65 -9.03 30.79
C LYS A 516 -32.60 -8.04 30.31
N ASP A 517 -31.90 -8.33 29.21
CA ASP A 517 -30.90 -7.43 28.65
C ASP A 517 -31.56 -6.13 28.19
N LEU A 518 -31.00 -5.01 28.65
CA LEU A 518 -31.42 -3.66 28.31
C LEU A 518 -30.40 -3.02 27.37
N ILE A 519 -30.84 -2.62 26.17
CA ILE A 519 -30.05 -1.74 25.31
C ILE A 519 -30.40 -0.29 25.68
N GLU A 520 -29.41 0.46 26.14
CA GLU A 520 -29.60 1.85 26.55
C GLU A 520 -28.61 2.83 25.91
N THR A 521 -29.02 4.09 25.78
CA THR A 521 -28.15 5.21 25.37
C THR A 521 -28.16 6.36 26.37
N GLN A 522 -27.23 7.31 26.20
CA GLN A 522 -27.15 8.56 26.97
C GLN A 522 -27.94 9.70 26.28
N GLY A 523 -29.17 9.42 25.84
CA GLY A 523 -30.00 10.37 25.08
C GLY A 523 -29.85 10.30 23.56
N GLY A 524 -29.03 9.38 23.05
CA GLY A 524 -28.83 9.15 21.62
C GLY A 524 -29.87 8.21 21.00
N ASN A 525 -30.05 8.28 19.69
CA ASN A 525 -31.06 7.46 19.00
C ASN A 525 -30.58 6.01 18.84
N ILE A 526 -31.47 5.07 19.14
CA ILE A 526 -31.31 3.65 18.82
C ILE A 526 -32.18 3.35 17.60
N ASN A 527 -31.56 2.98 16.48
CA ASN A 527 -32.27 2.58 15.26
C ASN A 527 -32.09 1.08 15.03
N ILE A 528 -33.20 0.33 14.91
CA ILE A 528 -33.16 -1.11 14.65
C ILE A 528 -33.98 -1.41 13.39
N PHE A 529 -33.35 -2.04 12.41
CA PHE A 529 -33.97 -2.50 11.16
C PHE A 529 -33.67 -3.99 11.00
N ALA A 530 -34.70 -4.83 10.91
CA ALA A 530 -34.57 -6.26 10.64
C ALA A 530 -35.87 -6.83 10.05
N SER A 531 -35.81 -8.04 9.48
CA SER A 531 -37.01 -8.76 9.03
C SER A 531 -37.90 -9.19 10.20
N SER A 532 -37.29 -9.46 11.36
CA SER A 532 -37.94 -9.73 12.64
C SER A 532 -37.09 -9.15 13.76
N ILE A 533 -37.74 -8.61 14.79
CA ILE A 533 -37.08 -8.01 15.95
C ILE A 533 -37.63 -8.67 17.22
N SER A 534 -36.73 -9.26 18.01
CA SER A 534 -37.00 -9.73 19.38
C SER A 534 -36.12 -8.95 20.34
N LEU A 535 -36.74 -8.27 21.30
CA LEU A 535 -36.06 -7.35 22.22
C LEU A 535 -36.28 -7.79 23.67
N GLY A 536 -35.28 -7.51 24.50
CA GLY A 536 -35.46 -7.32 25.94
C GLY A 536 -35.95 -5.90 26.23
N GLY A 537 -35.18 -5.14 27.00
CA GLY A 537 -35.44 -3.73 27.27
C GLY A 537 -34.81 -2.78 26.24
N LEU A 538 -35.46 -1.64 25.98
CA LEU A 538 -34.88 -0.50 25.27
C LEU A 538 -35.05 0.77 26.10
N ASN A 539 -33.98 1.57 26.23
CA ASN A 539 -34.06 2.89 26.84
C ASN A 539 -33.17 3.92 26.14
N ALA A 540 -33.77 4.89 25.44
CA ALA A 540 -33.02 5.96 24.79
C ALA A 540 -32.90 7.25 25.63
N ASN A 541 -33.49 7.28 26.84
CA ASN A 541 -33.65 8.44 27.75
C ASN A 541 -33.88 9.80 27.05
#